data_AF-A0A841KW96-F1
#
_entry.id   AF-A0A841KW96-F1
#
_cell.length_a   1.000
_cell.length_b   1.000
_cell.length_c   1.000
_cell.angle_alpha   90.00
_cell.angle_beta   90.00
_cell.angle_gamma   90.00
#
_symmetry.space_group_name_H-M   'P 1'
#
loop_
_entity.id
_entity.type
_entity.pdbx_description
1 polymer ?
#
loop_
_entity_poly.entity_id
_entity_poly.type
_entity_poly.pdbx_seq_one_letter_code
_entity_poly.pdbx_strand_id
1 'polypeptide(L)'
;MIGNMYGMKSRFILLDKDGKVVYGSQGNKDEINAFLEESHVYDRIKTGDFGIKKWGDSQVTMERIFVNNQSLYVIELIADVQAGRFSSMAYKDMMSGLYNRNMWEYMMHNKFTEVQGCFDTLMIIDIDNLKEVNDSEGHAVGDIQIRIVSESIKESIREEDIAFRYGGDEFVILLNGLKNKDIQKLMDRIREKINEKSKDHGIHVSMGVSSFDNFSGLMGAFQKADNLLYAEKQCKKLQVGSKKYKELLKLRKNMDEIRNHLNDLMGENKDHLNEDVLGLSRELDHVIYRYSMMEIGLKSKELLKKQGNSNIKYK
;
A
#
# COMPACT_ATOMS: atom_id res chain seq x y z
N MET A 1 -6.83 -45.87 10.11
CA MET A 1 -7.22 -44.93 11.20
C MET A 1 -6.05 -43.99 11.48
N ILE A 2 -5.95 -42.88 10.75
CA ILE A 2 -5.03 -41.74 11.04
C ILE A 2 -5.83 -40.43 11.11
N GLY A 3 -7.16 -40.47 10.91
CA GLY A 3 -8.05 -39.31 10.96
C GLY A 3 -8.15 -38.61 12.33
N ASN A 4 -7.45 -39.10 13.36
CA ASN A 4 -7.44 -38.52 14.70
C ASN A 4 -6.09 -37.88 15.11
N MET A 5 -5.08 -37.86 14.23
CA MET A 5 -3.82 -37.14 14.46
C MET A 5 -3.84 -35.70 13.92
N TYR A 6 -4.87 -35.31 13.17
CA TYR A 6 -4.98 -33.99 12.52
C TYR A 6 -5.91 -33.02 13.29
N GLY A 7 -5.87 -33.11 14.62
CA GLY A 7 -6.60 -32.20 15.50
C GLY A 7 -6.06 -30.78 15.41
N MET A 8 -6.84 -29.90 14.78
CA MET A 8 -6.76 -28.44 14.84
C MET A 8 -5.39 -27.82 14.54
N LYS A 9 -5.07 -27.64 13.25
CA LYS A 9 -4.40 -26.45 12.73
C LYS A 9 -4.27 -26.55 11.22
N SER A 10 -4.35 -25.40 10.55
CA SER A 10 -4.00 -25.35 9.15
C SER A 10 -2.52 -25.67 8.94
N ARG A 11 -2.22 -26.31 7.82
CA ARG A 11 -0.86 -26.68 7.43
C ARG A 11 -0.57 -26.14 6.04
N PHE A 12 0.30 -25.14 5.99
CA PHE A 12 0.95 -24.66 4.78
C PHE A 12 2.18 -25.49 4.47
N ILE A 13 2.36 -25.86 3.20
CA ILE A 13 3.46 -26.66 2.68
C ILE A 13 3.88 -26.05 1.35
N LEU A 14 5.17 -25.83 1.16
CA LEU A 14 5.73 -25.34 -0.09
C LEU A 14 6.52 -26.46 -0.74
N LEU A 15 6.23 -26.71 -2.01
CA LEU A 15 6.97 -27.66 -2.84
C LEU A 15 7.71 -26.93 -3.95
N ASP A 16 8.89 -27.43 -4.30
CA ASP A 16 9.60 -27.00 -5.50
C ASP A 16 8.97 -27.58 -6.78
N LYS A 17 9.55 -27.24 -7.93
CA LYS A 17 9.08 -27.70 -9.26
C LYS A 17 9.08 -29.22 -9.41
N ASP A 18 9.93 -29.91 -8.64
CA ASP A 18 10.12 -31.36 -8.66
C ASP A 18 9.24 -32.05 -7.58
N GLY A 19 8.41 -31.28 -6.87
CA GLY A 19 7.52 -31.76 -5.81
C GLY A 19 8.22 -31.95 -4.46
N LYS A 20 9.49 -31.56 -4.31
CA LYS A 20 10.21 -31.74 -3.06
C LYS A 20 9.73 -30.71 -2.03
N VAL A 21 9.52 -31.18 -0.80
CA VAL A 21 9.15 -30.31 0.33
C VAL A 21 10.27 -29.32 0.64
N VAL A 22 9.99 -28.04 0.38
CA VAL A 22 10.85 -26.91 0.72
C VAL A 22 10.55 -26.46 2.14
N TYR A 23 9.27 -26.48 2.53
CA TYR A 23 8.78 -26.06 3.84
C TYR A 23 7.46 -26.75 4.22
N GLY A 24 7.26 -26.95 5.52
CA GLY A 24 5.94 -27.17 6.10
C GLY A 24 5.81 -26.37 7.40
N SER A 25 4.71 -25.66 7.55
CA SER A 25 4.38 -24.85 8.73
C SER A 25 4.24 -25.67 10.01
N GLN A 26 3.86 -26.95 9.90
CA GLN A 26 3.69 -27.86 11.02
C GLN A 26 3.97 -29.30 10.61
N GLY A 27 4.46 -30.10 11.55
CA GLY A 27 4.85 -31.49 11.35
C GLY A 27 6.28 -31.65 10.85
N ASN A 28 6.84 -32.83 11.08
CA ASN A 28 8.16 -33.18 10.56
C ASN A 28 8.07 -33.58 9.06
N LYS A 29 9.23 -33.76 8.42
CA LYS A 29 9.31 -34.04 6.98
C LYS A 29 8.59 -35.32 6.57
N ASP A 30 8.61 -36.35 7.42
CA ASP A 30 7.98 -37.63 7.13
C ASP A 30 6.45 -37.53 7.23
N GLU A 31 5.94 -36.81 8.23
CA GLU A 31 4.51 -36.49 8.37
C GLU A 31 3.98 -35.62 7.23
N ILE A 32 4.81 -34.72 6.70
CA ILE A 32 4.47 -33.89 5.55
C ILE A 32 4.40 -34.75 4.30
N ASN A 33 5.41 -35.58 4.03
CA ASN A 33 5.43 -36.47 2.87
C ASN A 33 4.25 -37.45 2.88
N ALA A 34 3.97 -38.07 4.02
CA ALA A 34 2.81 -38.95 4.18
C ALA A 34 1.50 -38.22 3.87
N PHE A 35 1.34 -36.98 4.35
CA PHE A 35 0.18 -36.15 4.00
C PHE A 35 0.10 -35.86 2.49
N LEU A 36 1.21 -35.50 1.84
CA LEU A 36 1.22 -35.17 0.41
C LEU A 36 0.88 -36.37 -0.47
N GLU A 37 1.29 -37.56 -0.05
CA GLU A 37 0.92 -38.83 -0.67
C GLU A 37 -0.57 -39.13 -0.48
N GLU A 38 -1.07 -39.11 0.77
CA GLU A 38 -2.47 -39.43 1.08
C GLU A 38 -3.48 -38.41 0.50
N SER A 39 -3.05 -37.16 0.30
CA SER A 39 -3.87 -36.10 -0.29
C SER A 39 -3.74 -35.99 -1.82
N HIS A 40 -3.00 -36.92 -2.44
CA HIS A 40 -2.80 -37.00 -3.90
C HIS A 40 -2.23 -35.72 -4.52
N VAL A 41 -1.46 -34.94 -3.76
CA VAL A 41 -0.85 -33.71 -4.26
C VAL A 41 0.10 -33.98 -5.42
N TYR A 42 0.91 -35.04 -5.33
CA TYR A 42 1.88 -35.36 -6.36
C TYR A 42 1.22 -35.69 -7.70
N ASP A 43 0.03 -36.26 -7.67
CA ASP A 43 -0.75 -36.52 -8.88
C ASP A 43 -1.30 -35.21 -9.46
N ARG A 44 -1.73 -34.28 -8.61
CA ARG A 44 -2.20 -32.95 -9.00
C ARG A 44 -1.11 -32.08 -9.64
N ILE A 45 0.14 -32.20 -9.19
CA ILE A 45 1.30 -31.57 -9.84
C ILE A 45 1.43 -32.06 -11.29
N LYS A 46 1.30 -33.36 -11.52
CA LYS A 46 1.44 -33.98 -12.85
C LYS A 46 0.27 -33.63 -13.77
N THR A 47 -0.95 -33.57 -13.25
CA THR A 47 -2.17 -33.30 -14.04
C THR A 47 -2.48 -31.82 -14.22
N GLY A 48 -1.85 -30.93 -13.42
CA GLY A 48 -2.14 -29.50 -13.43
C GLY A 48 -3.47 -29.13 -12.75
N ASP A 49 -4.02 -30.01 -11.91
CA ASP A 49 -5.30 -29.81 -11.20
C ASP A 49 -5.11 -28.94 -9.94
N PHE A 50 -4.91 -27.64 -10.19
CA PHE A 50 -4.75 -26.60 -9.16
C PHE A 50 -6.10 -26.10 -8.65
N GLY A 51 -6.12 -25.53 -7.44
CA GLY A 51 -7.33 -25.05 -6.77
C GLY A 51 -7.68 -25.86 -5.53
N ILE A 52 -8.94 -25.80 -5.11
CA ILE A 52 -9.42 -26.37 -3.84
C ILE A 52 -10.00 -27.77 -4.10
N LYS A 53 -9.55 -28.77 -3.32
CA LYS A 53 -10.13 -30.13 -3.34
C LYS A 53 -10.51 -30.55 -1.93
N LYS A 54 -11.63 -31.26 -1.79
CA LYS A 54 -12.02 -31.88 -0.53
C LYS A 54 -11.17 -33.13 -0.29
N TRP A 55 -10.66 -33.28 0.93
CA TRP A 55 -9.89 -34.44 1.37
C TRP A 55 -10.36 -34.82 2.78
N GLY A 56 -11.15 -35.89 2.89
CA GLY A 56 -11.86 -36.22 4.13
C GLY A 56 -12.82 -35.08 4.55
N ASP A 57 -12.70 -34.63 5.79
CA ASP A 57 -13.42 -33.47 6.35
C ASP A 57 -12.70 -32.13 6.10
N SER A 58 -11.55 -32.17 5.44
CA SER A 58 -10.66 -31.04 5.19
C SER A 58 -10.70 -30.59 3.73
N GLN A 59 -10.09 -29.43 3.45
CA GLN A 59 -9.82 -28.93 2.10
C GLN A 59 -8.33 -28.78 1.88
N VAL A 60 -7.84 -29.16 0.70
CA VAL A 60 -6.48 -28.94 0.26
C VAL A 60 -6.49 -27.98 -0.90
N THR A 61 -6.04 -26.75 -0.66
CA THR A 61 -5.78 -25.76 -1.69
C THR A 61 -4.40 -26.00 -2.26
N MET A 62 -4.28 -25.90 -3.58
CA MET A 62 -3.02 -25.96 -4.28
C MET A 62 -2.95 -24.78 -5.26
N GLU A 63 -2.06 -23.84 -5.01
CA GLU A 63 -1.76 -22.74 -5.92
C GLU A 63 -0.38 -22.99 -6.53
N ARG A 64 -0.26 -22.86 -7.85
CA ARG A 64 1.04 -22.80 -8.50
C ARG A 64 1.45 -21.33 -8.55
N ILE A 65 2.59 -21.02 -7.98
CA ILE A 65 3.20 -19.70 -8.11
C ILE A 65 4.45 -19.82 -8.95
N PHE A 66 4.75 -18.79 -9.73
CA PHE A 66 5.97 -18.75 -10.53
C PHE A 66 7.00 -17.92 -9.81
N VAL A 67 8.11 -18.56 -9.47
CA VAL A 67 9.28 -17.86 -8.94
C VAL A 67 10.44 -18.27 -9.84
N ASN A 68 11.07 -17.29 -10.51
CA ASN A 68 12.26 -17.55 -11.31
C ASN A 68 12.06 -18.45 -12.55
N ASN A 69 10.91 -18.35 -13.25
CA ASN A 69 10.53 -19.26 -14.35
C ASN A 69 10.45 -20.74 -13.92
N GLN A 70 10.42 -20.99 -12.60
CA GLN A 70 10.18 -22.28 -11.98
C GLN A 70 8.84 -22.23 -11.26
N SER A 71 8.10 -23.33 -11.36
CA SER A 71 6.84 -23.49 -10.65
C SER A 71 7.11 -23.94 -9.22
N LEU A 72 6.65 -23.17 -8.24
CA LEU A 72 6.50 -23.65 -6.86
C LEU A 72 5.02 -23.98 -6.64
N TYR A 73 4.78 -24.94 -5.76
CA TYR A 73 3.42 -25.32 -5.38
C TYR A 73 3.20 -24.95 -3.92
N VAL A 74 2.27 -24.03 -3.69
CA VAL A 74 1.79 -23.66 -2.37
C VAL A 74 0.61 -24.56 -2.05
N ILE A 75 0.71 -25.28 -0.94
CA ILE A 75 -0.30 -26.22 -0.50
C ILE A 75 -0.78 -25.79 0.86
N GLU A 76 -2.09 -25.67 0.99
CA GLU A 76 -2.73 -25.28 2.23
C GLU A 76 -3.75 -26.35 2.58
N LEU A 77 -3.50 -27.07 3.68
CA LEU A 77 -4.47 -27.94 4.31
C LEU A 77 -5.31 -27.13 5.30
N ILE A 78 -6.60 -27.17 5.07
CA ILE A 78 -7.64 -26.53 5.86
C ILE A 78 -8.42 -27.66 6.55
N ALA A 79 -8.12 -27.89 7.83
CA ALA A 79 -8.71 -29.00 8.60
C ALA A 79 -10.24 -28.91 8.78
N ASP A 80 -10.79 -27.69 8.76
CA ASP A 80 -12.22 -27.37 8.85
C ASP A 80 -12.51 -26.19 7.91
N VAL A 81 -13.53 -26.30 7.05
CA VAL A 81 -13.89 -25.28 6.06
C VAL A 81 -14.28 -23.94 6.72
N GLN A 82 -14.78 -23.96 7.96
CA GLN A 82 -14.97 -22.74 8.76
C GLN A 82 -13.66 -22.22 9.36
N ALA A 83 -12.73 -23.12 9.75
CA ALA A 83 -11.37 -22.78 10.17
C ALA A 83 -10.44 -22.35 9.01
N GLY A 84 -10.77 -22.66 7.76
CA GLY A 84 -10.00 -22.30 6.56
C GLY A 84 -9.89 -20.81 6.32
N ARG A 85 -10.92 -20.07 6.74
CA ARG A 85 -10.85 -18.60 6.80
C ARG A 85 -9.69 -18.18 7.73
N PHE A 86 -9.52 -18.80 8.88
CA PHE A 86 -8.44 -18.51 9.84
C PHE A 86 -7.04 -18.95 9.38
N SER A 87 -6.96 -19.96 8.51
CA SER A 87 -5.72 -20.41 7.88
C SER A 87 -5.17 -19.39 6.88
N SER A 88 -5.99 -18.99 5.91
CA SER A 88 -5.62 -17.99 4.91
C SER A 88 -5.26 -16.64 5.56
N MET A 89 -5.85 -16.32 6.71
CA MET A 89 -5.52 -15.14 7.53
C MET A 89 -4.09 -15.17 8.10
N ALA A 90 -3.47 -16.34 8.23
CA ALA A 90 -2.11 -16.44 8.77
C ALA A 90 -1.09 -15.73 7.86
N TYR A 91 -1.30 -15.78 6.54
CA TYR A 91 -0.35 -15.29 5.54
C TYR A 91 -0.93 -14.35 4.48
N LYS A 92 -2.25 -14.28 4.30
CA LYS A 92 -2.93 -13.27 3.46
C LYS A 92 -3.71 -12.29 4.35
N ASP A 93 -3.61 -11.01 4.03
CA ASP A 93 -4.41 -9.97 4.67
C ASP A 93 -5.82 -9.97 4.06
N MET A 94 -6.86 -10.14 4.88
CA MET A 94 -8.23 -10.29 4.38
C MET A 94 -8.77 -9.07 3.65
N MET A 95 -8.29 -7.88 4.03
CA MET A 95 -8.83 -6.62 3.52
C MET A 95 -8.29 -6.29 2.13
N SER A 96 -7.00 -6.51 1.93
CA SER A 96 -6.30 -6.30 0.66
C SER A 96 -6.25 -7.55 -0.22
N GLY A 97 -6.38 -8.73 0.38
CA GLY A 97 -6.09 -10.03 -0.20
C GLY A 97 -4.64 -10.22 -0.65
N LEU A 98 -3.72 -9.32 -0.26
CA LEU A 98 -2.28 -9.45 -0.48
C LEU A 98 -1.68 -10.37 0.58
N TYR A 99 -0.42 -10.77 0.41
CA TYR A 99 0.29 -11.41 1.51
C TYR A 99 0.46 -10.44 2.68
N ASN A 100 0.47 -10.92 3.92
CA ASN A 100 0.60 -10.07 5.10
C ASN A 100 2.06 -10.01 5.58
N ARG A 101 2.30 -9.22 6.63
CA ARG A 101 3.60 -9.09 7.28
C ARG A 101 4.18 -10.43 7.78
N ASN A 102 3.36 -11.35 8.26
CA ASN A 102 3.84 -12.66 8.72
C ASN A 102 4.47 -13.46 7.56
N MET A 103 3.88 -13.37 6.37
CA MET A 103 4.45 -13.99 5.17
C MET A 103 5.78 -13.35 4.77
N TRP A 104 5.88 -12.01 4.85
CA TRP A 104 7.14 -11.31 4.63
C TRP A 104 8.21 -11.77 5.62
N GLU A 105 7.92 -11.73 6.93
CA GLU A 105 8.87 -12.14 7.97
C GLU A 105 9.28 -13.61 7.79
N TYR A 106 8.35 -14.48 7.43
CA TYR A 106 8.66 -15.86 7.10
C TYR A 106 9.65 -15.98 5.94
N MET A 107 9.39 -15.26 4.83
CA MET A 107 10.28 -15.25 3.67
C MET A 107 11.67 -14.72 4.02
N MET A 108 11.78 -13.75 4.95
CA MET A 108 13.06 -13.21 5.38
C MET A 108 13.86 -14.16 6.28
N HIS A 109 13.19 -14.96 7.13
CA HIS A 109 13.87 -15.80 8.13
C HIS A 109 14.19 -17.23 7.67
N ASN A 110 13.42 -17.82 6.74
CA ASN A 110 13.46 -19.27 6.50
C ASN A 110 13.72 -19.67 5.02
N LYS A 111 14.90 -19.34 4.47
CA LYS A 111 15.40 -19.78 3.15
C LYS A 111 15.08 -18.91 1.92
N PHE A 112 15.16 -17.59 2.02
CA PHE A 112 15.39 -16.81 0.79
C PHE A 112 16.80 -17.06 0.18
N THR A 113 17.70 -17.70 0.92
CA THR A 113 19.04 -18.09 0.45
C THR A 113 19.02 -19.07 -0.71
N GLU A 114 17.98 -19.89 -0.87
CA GLU A 114 17.78 -20.77 -2.04
C GLU A 114 17.11 -20.04 -3.23
N VAL A 115 16.68 -18.79 -3.02
CA VAL A 115 15.95 -17.94 -3.98
C VAL A 115 16.83 -16.76 -4.47
N GLN A 116 18.16 -16.87 -4.30
CA GLN A 116 19.14 -15.90 -4.80
C GLN A 116 18.95 -15.66 -6.31
N GLY A 117 18.82 -14.39 -6.70
CA GLY A 117 18.79 -13.95 -8.11
C GLY A 117 17.42 -13.95 -8.79
N CYS A 118 16.31 -14.08 -8.05
CA CYS A 118 14.96 -14.07 -8.64
C CYS A 118 14.15 -12.78 -8.44
N PHE A 119 14.59 -11.95 -7.52
CA PHE A 119 14.10 -10.59 -7.40
C PHE A 119 15.34 -9.72 -7.43
N ASP A 120 15.26 -8.64 -8.19
CA ASP A 120 16.34 -7.67 -8.31
C ASP A 120 15.92 -6.29 -7.82
N THR A 121 14.65 -6.13 -7.46
CA THR A 121 14.04 -4.85 -7.14
C THR A 121 13.01 -4.98 -6.03
N LEU A 122 13.07 -4.06 -5.07
CA LEU A 122 12.10 -3.88 -4.00
C LEU A 122 11.44 -2.51 -4.13
N MET A 123 10.12 -2.48 -4.03
CA MET A 123 9.31 -1.28 -3.99
C MET A 123 8.54 -1.22 -2.67
N ILE A 124 8.57 -0.08 -2.00
CA ILE A 124 7.72 0.23 -0.83
C ILE A 124 6.72 1.29 -1.27
N ILE A 125 5.45 1.09 -0.95
CA ILE A 125 4.34 1.99 -1.26
C ILE A 125 3.65 2.34 0.05
N ASP A 126 3.29 3.60 0.22
CA ASP A 126 2.52 4.07 1.38
C ASP A 126 1.44 5.05 0.96
N ILE A 127 0.26 4.94 1.57
CA ILE A 127 -0.89 5.81 1.29
C ILE A 127 -0.72 7.16 1.99
N ASP A 128 -0.62 8.23 1.20
CA ASP A 128 -0.41 9.56 1.70
C ASP A 128 -1.59 10.04 2.55
N ASN A 129 -1.32 10.40 3.81
CA ASN A 129 -2.27 11.00 4.75
C ASN A 129 -3.45 10.09 5.15
N LEU A 130 -3.31 8.75 5.09
CA LEU A 130 -4.40 7.84 5.48
C LEU A 130 -4.89 8.10 6.92
N LYS A 131 -3.98 8.44 7.85
CA LYS A 131 -4.35 8.82 9.21
C LYS A 131 -5.26 10.05 9.23
N GLU A 132 -4.96 11.08 8.44
CA GLU A 132 -5.80 12.30 8.39
C GLU A 132 -7.21 11.95 7.86
N VAL A 133 -7.31 11.07 6.86
CA VAL A 133 -8.59 10.56 6.33
C VAL A 133 -9.35 9.76 7.38
N ASN A 134 -8.69 8.85 8.09
CA ASN A 134 -9.31 8.08 9.16
C ASN A 134 -9.87 8.97 10.26
N ASP A 135 -9.13 10.02 10.62
CA ASP A 135 -9.52 10.97 11.67
C ASP A 135 -10.67 11.88 11.21
N SER A 136 -10.75 12.23 9.91
CA SER A 136 -11.77 13.15 9.38
C SER A 136 -13.04 12.48 8.84
N GLU A 137 -12.90 11.32 8.20
CA GLU A 137 -13.97 10.63 7.46
C GLU A 137 -14.27 9.24 8.05
N GLY A 138 -13.49 8.81 9.03
CA GLY A 138 -13.65 7.53 9.71
C GLY A 138 -12.92 6.37 9.03
N HIS A 139 -12.65 5.33 9.81
CA HIS A 139 -11.90 4.15 9.38
C HIS A 139 -12.50 3.43 8.17
N ALA A 140 -13.83 3.45 8.00
CA ALA A 140 -14.48 2.81 6.86
C ALA A 140 -14.00 3.40 5.51
N VAL A 141 -13.72 4.70 5.46
CA VAL A 141 -13.19 5.37 4.26
C VAL A 141 -11.73 4.99 4.06
N GLY A 142 -10.93 4.94 5.12
CA GLY A 142 -9.54 4.45 5.02
C GLY A 142 -9.44 3.01 4.52
N ASP A 143 -10.33 2.13 4.98
CA ASP A 143 -10.41 0.74 4.52
C ASP A 143 -10.73 0.65 3.01
N ILE A 144 -11.58 1.55 2.50
CA ILE A 144 -11.84 1.68 1.07
C ILE A 144 -10.57 2.08 0.32
N GLN A 145 -9.79 3.05 0.83
CA GLN A 145 -8.55 3.47 0.18
C GLN A 145 -7.54 2.32 0.11
N ILE A 146 -7.37 1.57 1.21
CA ILE A 146 -6.47 0.41 1.24
C ILE A 146 -6.92 -0.66 0.25
N ARG A 147 -8.23 -0.92 0.12
CA ARG A 147 -8.74 -1.88 -0.86
C ARG A 147 -8.46 -1.42 -2.30
N ILE A 148 -8.68 -0.15 -2.61
CA ILE A 148 -8.41 0.41 -3.93
C ILE A 148 -6.92 0.31 -4.28
N VAL A 149 -6.03 0.67 -3.34
CA VAL A 149 -4.59 0.61 -3.55
C VAL A 149 -4.11 -0.82 -3.73
N SER A 150 -4.57 -1.75 -2.89
CA SER A 150 -4.18 -3.16 -2.99
C SER A 150 -4.66 -3.84 -4.27
N GLU A 151 -5.90 -3.58 -4.71
CA GLU A 151 -6.38 -4.04 -6.01
C GLU A 151 -5.57 -3.44 -7.17
N SER A 152 -5.27 -2.15 -7.10
CA SER A 152 -4.47 -1.46 -8.12
C SER A 152 -3.06 -2.05 -8.22
N ILE A 153 -2.45 -2.42 -7.09
CA ILE A 153 -1.16 -3.12 -7.05
C ILE A 153 -1.30 -4.49 -7.72
N LYS A 154 -2.27 -5.32 -7.31
CA LYS A 154 -2.47 -6.67 -7.87
C LYS A 154 -2.67 -6.67 -9.38
N GLU A 155 -3.47 -5.75 -9.89
CA GLU A 155 -3.73 -5.62 -11.33
C GLU A 155 -2.56 -4.99 -12.10
N SER A 156 -1.58 -4.42 -11.40
CA SER A 156 -0.40 -3.80 -12.01
C SER A 156 0.82 -4.71 -12.06
N ILE A 157 0.97 -5.62 -11.10
CA ILE A 157 2.13 -6.50 -11.03
C ILE A 157 1.91 -7.77 -11.87
N ARG A 158 2.98 -8.49 -12.19
CA ARG A 158 2.91 -9.75 -12.93
C ARG A 158 2.73 -10.93 -11.97
N GLU A 159 2.49 -12.11 -12.52
CA GLU A 159 2.30 -13.33 -11.73
C GLU A 159 3.58 -13.75 -10.98
N GLU A 160 4.75 -13.42 -11.53
CA GLU A 160 6.06 -13.66 -10.91
C GLU A 160 6.47 -12.64 -9.83
N ASP A 161 5.73 -11.52 -9.72
CA ASP A 161 5.96 -10.50 -8.70
C ASP A 161 5.19 -10.84 -7.42
N ILE A 162 5.68 -10.41 -6.26
CA ILE A 162 5.03 -10.68 -4.98
C ILE A 162 4.78 -9.39 -4.22
N ALA A 163 3.52 -9.14 -3.86
CA ALA A 163 3.12 -7.98 -3.07
C ALA A 163 2.60 -8.38 -1.68
N PHE A 164 2.99 -7.57 -0.70
CA PHE A 164 2.66 -7.70 0.71
C PHE A 164 2.00 -6.42 1.20
N ARG A 165 0.98 -6.54 2.06
CA ARG A 165 0.59 -5.49 3.00
C ARG A 165 1.46 -5.64 4.24
N TYR A 166 2.49 -4.79 4.32
CA TYR A 166 3.52 -4.86 5.35
C TYR A 166 3.08 -4.16 6.65
N GLY A 167 2.35 -3.04 6.51
CA GLY A 167 1.81 -2.25 7.62
C GLY A 167 0.32 -1.95 7.45
N GLY A 168 -0.17 -0.94 8.17
CA GLY A 168 -1.57 -0.50 8.05
C GLY A 168 -1.86 0.04 6.64
N ASP A 169 -1.04 0.97 6.18
CA ASP A 169 -1.05 1.68 4.91
C ASP A 169 0.18 1.42 4.04
N GLU A 170 1.11 0.60 4.53
CA GLU A 170 2.37 0.28 3.87
C GLU A 170 2.30 -1.05 3.12
N PHE A 171 2.77 -1.04 1.88
CA PHE A 171 2.87 -2.19 1.01
C PHE A 171 4.32 -2.38 0.55
N VAL A 172 4.74 -3.63 0.43
CA VAL A 172 6.07 -3.99 -0.08
C VAL A 172 5.87 -4.89 -1.29
N ILE A 173 6.64 -4.68 -2.34
CA ILE A 173 6.59 -5.48 -3.57
C ILE A 173 8.01 -5.94 -3.90
N LEU A 174 8.16 -7.25 -4.12
CA LEU A 174 9.35 -7.86 -4.69
C LEU A 174 9.12 -8.08 -6.18
N LEU A 175 10.03 -7.55 -7.00
CA LEU A 175 9.91 -7.48 -8.44
C LEU A 175 11.06 -8.22 -9.13
N ASN A 176 10.75 -8.91 -10.22
CA ASN A 176 11.71 -9.70 -10.98
C ASN A 176 12.00 -9.08 -12.36
N GLY A 177 13.28 -8.85 -12.66
CA GLY A 177 13.74 -8.56 -14.03
C GLY A 177 13.33 -7.17 -14.51
N LEU A 178 13.20 -6.19 -13.62
CA LEU A 178 12.80 -4.83 -14.00
C LEU A 178 14.02 -3.91 -14.13
N LYS A 179 14.20 -3.33 -15.33
CA LYS A 179 15.16 -2.24 -15.54
C LYS A 179 14.54 -0.92 -15.07
N ASN A 180 15.38 0.09 -14.78
CA ASN A 180 14.95 1.43 -14.33
C ASN A 180 13.78 2.04 -15.12
N LYS A 181 13.74 1.89 -16.46
CA LYS A 181 12.64 2.41 -17.29
C LYS A 181 11.33 1.64 -17.12
N ASP A 182 11.39 0.35 -16.79
CA ASP A 182 10.22 -0.49 -16.57
C ASP A 182 9.65 -0.31 -15.16
N ILE A 183 10.53 -0.01 -14.18
CA ILE A 183 10.14 0.38 -12.82
C ILE A 183 9.26 1.64 -12.85
N GLN A 184 9.71 2.70 -13.53
CA GLN A 184 8.93 3.94 -13.58
C GLN A 184 7.55 3.72 -14.23
N LYS A 185 7.48 2.93 -15.31
CA LYS A 185 6.21 2.56 -15.95
C LYS A 185 5.29 1.78 -15.01
N LEU A 186 5.83 0.87 -14.18
CA LEU A 186 5.05 0.16 -13.18
C LEU A 186 4.50 1.12 -12.13
N MET A 187 5.33 2.04 -11.61
CA MET A 187 4.89 3.05 -10.64
C MET A 187 3.77 3.92 -11.21
N ASP A 188 3.93 4.38 -12.45
CA ASP A 188 2.93 5.20 -13.13
C ASP A 188 1.64 4.42 -13.37
N ARG A 189 1.74 3.16 -13.83
CA ARG A 189 0.59 2.26 -13.97
C ARG A 189 -0.17 2.06 -12.66
N ILE A 190 0.53 1.86 -11.54
CA ILE A 190 -0.10 1.74 -10.22
C ILE A 190 -0.85 3.04 -9.88
N ARG A 191 -0.21 4.20 -10.07
CA ARG A 191 -0.84 5.51 -9.81
C ARG A 191 -2.07 5.75 -10.69
N GLU A 192 -1.99 5.41 -11.98
CA GLU A 192 -3.09 5.52 -12.93
C GLU A 192 -4.28 4.64 -12.50
N LYS A 193 -4.06 3.36 -12.18
CA LYS A 193 -5.12 2.48 -11.69
C LYS A 193 -5.74 2.95 -10.37
N ILE A 194 -4.94 3.48 -9.46
CA ILE A 194 -5.44 4.10 -8.22
C ILE A 194 -6.36 5.27 -8.58
N ASN A 195 -5.93 6.17 -9.47
CA ASN A 195 -6.73 7.31 -9.88
C ASN A 195 -8.06 6.87 -10.53
N GLU A 196 -8.01 5.91 -11.46
CA GLU A 196 -9.19 5.36 -12.15
C GLU A 196 -10.22 4.76 -11.19
N LYS A 197 -9.75 4.02 -10.17
CA LYS A 197 -10.62 3.38 -9.17
C LYS A 197 -11.06 4.34 -8.07
N SER A 198 -10.26 5.36 -7.76
CA SER A 198 -10.54 6.28 -6.64
C SER A 198 -11.76 7.16 -6.88
N LYS A 199 -12.09 7.45 -8.16
CA LYS A 199 -13.22 8.21 -8.75
C LYS A 199 -13.65 9.54 -8.11
N ASP A 200 -13.28 9.83 -6.86
CA ASP A 200 -13.51 11.06 -6.08
C ASP A 200 -12.67 11.12 -4.77
N HIS A 201 -12.03 10.02 -4.33
CA HIS A 201 -11.36 9.94 -3.02
C HIS A 201 -9.96 10.61 -2.96
N GLY A 202 -9.44 11.12 -4.08
CA GLY A 202 -8.14 11.81 -4.12
C GLY A 202 -6.98 10.99 -3.55
N ILE A 203 -6.98 9.68 -3.78
CA ILE A 203 -6.01 8.77 -3.17
C ILE A 203 -4.64 9.00 -3.80
N HIS A 204 -3.66 9.33 -2.96
CA HIS A 204 -2.28 9.51 -3.37
C HIS A 204 -1.39 8.53 -2.62
N VAL A 205 -0.37 8.01 -3.32
CA VAL A 205 0.59 7.09 -2.73
C VAL A 205 2.01 7.57 -3.04
N SER A 206 2.89 7.46 -2.05
CA SER A 206 4.33 7.65 -2.23
C SER A 206 5.00 6.30 -2.39
N MET A 207 6.08 6.25 -3.17
CA MET A 207 6.75 5.02 -3.57
C MET A 207 8.26 5.17 -3.52
N GLY A 208 8.93 4.27 -2.79
CA GLY A 208 10.37 4.15 -2.79
C GLY A 208 10.80 2.87 -3.50
N VAL A 209 11.81 2.93 -4.37
CA VAL A 209 12.28 1.75 -5.10
C VAL A 209 13.80 1.61 -4.99
N SER A 210 14.27 0.40 -4.72
CA SER A 210 15.69 0.09 -4.76
C SER A 210 15.93 -1.29 -5.37
N SER A 211 16.94 -1.38 -6.21
CA SER A 211 17.47 -2.65 -6.68
C SER A 211 18.45 -3.27 -5.70
N PHE A 212 18.62 -4.59 -5.79
CA PHE A 212 19.58 -5.39 -5.06
C PHE A 212 20.06 -6.56 -5.92
N ASP A 213 21.33 -6.94 -5.76
CA ASP A 213 21.92 -8.00 -6.60
C ASP A 213 21.65 -9.41 -6.06
N ASN A 214 21.46 -9.53 -4.75
CA ASN A 214 21.18 -10.79 -4.08
C ASN A 214 20.49 -10.54 -2.73
N PHE A 215 20.01 -11.61 -2.12
CA PHE A 215 19.27 -11.55 -0.86
C PHE A 215 20.01 -10.84 0.28
N SER A 216 21.34 -10.94 0.37
CA SER A 216 22.10 -10.23 1.40
C SER A 216 22.01 -8.71 1.24
N GLY A 217 21.78 -8.23 0.02
CA GLY A 217 21.52 -6.84 -0.31
C GLY A 217 20.08 -6.40 -0.08
N LEU A 218 19.13 -7.32 0.13
CA LEU A 218 17.71 -7.00 0.26
C LEU A 218 17.44 -6.06 1.44
N MET A 219 18.07 -6.29 2.60
CA MET A 219 17.90 -5.40 3.76
C MET A 219 18.42 -3.99 3.46
N GLY A 220 19.54 -3.88 2.73
CA GLY A 220 20.07 -2.60 2.26
C GLY A 220 19.15 -1.92 1.25
N ALA A 221 18.55 -2.69 0.34
CA ALA A 221 17.57 -2.17 -0.60
C ALA A 221 16.26 -1.75 0.09
N PHE A 222 15.81 -2.47 1.13
CA PHE A 222 14.68 -2.07 1.94
C PHE A 222 14.92 -0.69 2.57
N GLN A 223 16.07 -0.51 3.24
CA GLN A 223 16.42 0.77 3.85
C GLN A 223 16.54 1.90 2.81
N LYS A 224 17.10 1.61 1.63
CA LYS A 224 17.22 2.59 0.55
C LYS A 224 15.88 2.96 -0.06
N ALA A 225 15.00 1.98 -0.27
CA ALA A 225 13.64 2.20 -0.73
C ALA A 225 12.85 3.02 0.29
N ASP A 226 12.95 2.71 1.58
CA ASP A 226 12.32 3.49 2.66
C ASP A 226 12.79 4.96 2.67
N ASN A 227 14.10 5.19 2.52
CA ASN A 227 14.63 6.55 2.42
C ASN A 227 14.09 7.32 1.19
N LEU A 228 13.92 6.63 0.05
CA LEU A 228 13.36 7.22 -1.18
C LEU A 228 11.87 7.50 -1.04
N LEU A 229 11.12 6.61 -0.40
CA LEU A 229 9.73 6.81 -0.04
C LEU A 229 9.56 8.05 0.84
N TYR A 230 10.39 8.15 1.89
CA TYR A 230 10.40 9.30 2.77
C TYR A 230 10.72 10.60 2.01
N ALA A 231 11.71 10.58 1.12
CA ALA A 231 12.05 11.73 0.28
C ALA A 231 10.87 12.17 -0.61
N GLU A 232 10.15 11.23 -1.24
CA GLU A 232 8.96 11.54 -2.05
C GLU A 232 7.86 12.18 -1.18
N LYS A 233 7.58 11.64 0.00
CA LYS A 233 6.61 12.21 0.95
C LYS A 233 6.97 13.66 1.32
N GLN A 234 8.26 13.95 1.54
CA GLN A 234 8.70 15.31 1.84
C GLN A 234 8.57 16.24 0.64
N CYS A 235 8.94 15.79 -0.57
CA CYS A 235 8.77 16.55 -1.80
C CYS A 235 7.29 16.91 -2.03
N LYS A 236 6.36 15.97 -1.86
CA LYS A 236 4.91 16.24 -1.97
C LYS A 236 4.43 17.24 -0.94
N LYS A 237 4.85 17.12 0.32
CA LYS A 237 4.51 18.08 1.39
C LYS A 237 5.00 19.49 1.05
N LEU A 238 6.22 19.62 0.51
CA LEU A 238 6.76 20.91 0.05
C LEU A 238 6.00 21.47 -1.14
N GLN A 239 5.65 20.63 -2.13
CA GLN A 239 4.86 21.05 -3.30
C GLN A 239 3.47 21.55 -2.91
N VAL A 240 2.77 20.83 -2.01
CA VAL A 240 1.47 21.25 -1.48
C VAL A 240 1.59 22.58 -0.73
N GLY A 241 2.63 22.74 0.10
CA GLY A 241 2.92 24.00 0.79
C GLY A 241 3.16 25.16 -0.20
N SER A 242 3.96 24.93 -1.24
CA SER A 242 4.25 25.93 -2.28
C SER A 242 3.00 26.31 -3.06
N LYS A 243 2.14 25.34 -3.41
CA LYS A 243 0.87 25.60 -4.11
C LYS A 243 -0.08 26.44 -3.25
N LYS A 244 -0.25 26.07 -1.97
CA LYS A 244 -1.05 26.86 -1.00
C LYS A 244 -0.51 28.28 -0.84
N TYR A 245 0.81 28.44 -0.79
CA TYR A 245 1.44 29.76 -0.70
C TYR A 245 1.17 30.62 -1.95
N LYS A 246 1.25 30.04 -3.15
CA LYS A 246 0.89 30.73 -4.39
C LYS A 246 -0.60 31.13 -4.44
N GLU A 247 -1.49 30.26 -3.96
CA GLU A 247 -2.92 30.57 -3.85
C GLU A 247 -3.18 31.72 -2.87
N LEU A 248 -2.48 31.77 -1.74
CA LEU A 248 -2.55 32.89 -0.81
C LEU A 248 -2.07 34.20 -1.41
N LEU A 249 -0.97 34.19 -2.17
CA LEU A 249 -0.51 35.37 -2.90
C LEU A 249 -1.55 35.86 -3.91
N LYS A 250 -2.24 34.95 -4.59
CA LYS A 250 -3.32 35.28 -5.52
C LYS A 250 -4.52 35.90 -4.80
N LEU A 251 -4.97 35.30 -3.69
CA LEU A 251 -6.04 35.85 -2.85
C LEU A 251 -5.68 37.25 -2.34
N ARG A 252 -4.44 37.45 -1.87
CA ARG A 252 -3.95 38.75 -1.42
C ARG A 252 -4.00 39.80 -2.53
N LYS A 253 -3.52 39.46 -3.73
CA LYS A 253 -3.59 40.35 -4.89
C LYS A 253 -5.03 40.73 -5.24
N ASN A 254 -5.96 39.76 -5.21
CA ASN A 254 -7.38 40.03 -5.43
C ASN A 254 -7.96 40.99 -4.38
N MET A 255 -7.59 40.84 -3.08
CA MET A 255 -8.02 41.79 -2.05
C MET A 255 -7.50 43.20 -2.32
N ASP A 256 -6.24 43.32 -2.72
CA ASP A 256 -5.63 44.62 -3.04
C ASP A 256 -6.32 45.27 -4.26
N GLU A 257 -6.66 44.48 -5.29
CA GLU A 257 -7.41 44.94 -6.47
C GLU A 257 -8.81 45.44 -6.09
N ILE A 258 -9.58 44.67 -5.32
CA ILE A 258 -10.92 45.06 -4.86
C ILE A 258 -10.85 46.32 -3.99
N ARG A 259 -9.86 46.38 -3.09
CA ARG A 259 -9.65 47.54 -2.21
C ARG A 259 -9.32 48.80 -3.00
N ASN A 260 -8.48 48.71 -4.03
CA ASN A 260 -8.17 49.84 -4.90
C ASN A 260 -9.42 50.30 -5.66
N HIS A 261 -10.20 49.35 -6.21
CA HIS A 261 -11.45 49.65 -6.91
C HIS A 261 -12.45 50.37 -6.00
N LEU A 262 -12.58 49.95 -4.75
CA LEU A 262 -13.41 50.62 -3.73
C LEU A 262 -12.90 52.04 -3.43
N ASN A 263 -11.59 52.24 -3.32
CA ASN A 263 -11.02 53.58 -3.08
C ASN A 263 -11.26 54.52 -4.28
N ASP A 264 -11.14 54.02 -5.50
CA ASP A 264 -11.40 54.79 -6.73
C ASP A 264 -12.88 55.21 -6.79
N LEU A 265 -13.79 54.27 -6.51
CA LEU A 265 -15.23 54.55 -6.44
C LEU A 265 -15.58 55.56 -5.33
N MET A 266 -14.99 55.44 -4.14
CA MET A 266 -15.21 56.42 -3.05
C MET A 266 -14.60 57.81 -3.33
N GLY A 267 -13.65 57.91 -4.27
CA GLY A 267 -13.05 59.18 -4.69
C GLY A 267 -13.88 59.96 -5.71
N GLU A 268 -14.79 59.29 -6.43
CA GLU A 268 -15.68 59.91 -7.41
C GLU A 268 -17.03 60.28 -6.78
N ASN A 269 -17.29 61.59 -6.65
CA ASN A 269 -18.54 62.12 -6.11
C ASN A 269 -19.74 61.74 -7.03
N LYS A 270 -20.71 60.92 -6.58
CA LYS A 270 -22.11 60.89 -7.12
C LYS A 270 -23.09 59.96 -6.38
N ASP A 271 -24.34 60.41 -6.33
CA ASP A 271 -25.50 59.88 -5.61
C ASP A 271 -26.04 58.48 -6.02
N HIS A 272 -25.27 57.64 -6.73
CA HIS A 272 -25.69 56.29 -7.17
C HIS A 272 -24.72 55.15 -6.81
N LEU A 273 -23.78 55.40 -5.90
CA LEU A 273 -22.67 54.49 -5.58
C LEU A 273 -23.00 53.27 -4.69
N ASN A 274 -24.22 53.14 -4.16
CA ASN A 274 -24.47 52.15 -3.10
C ASN A 274 -24.42 50.69 -3.58
N GLU A 275 -24.92 50.37 -4.78
CA GLU A 275 -25.07 48.97 -5.21
C GLU A 275 -23.74 48.34 -5.63
N ASP A 276 -22.90 49.07 -6.36
CA ASP A 276 -21.58 48.62 -6.79
C ASP A 276 -20.59 48.52 -5.61
N VAL A 277 -20.65 49.49 -4.68
CA VAL A 277 -19.85 49.45 -3.44
C VAL A 277 -20.28 48.29 -2.55
N LEU A 278 -21.58 48.04 -2.41
CA LEU A 278 -22.09 46.86 -1.68
C LEU A 278 -21.68 45.55 -2.36
N GLY A 279 -21.67 45.49 -3.68
CA GLY A 279 -21.21 44.33 -4.46
C GLY A 279 -19.74 44.00 -4.21
N LEU A 280 -18.86 45.00 -4.35
CA LEU A 280 -17.42 44.87 -4.10
C LEU A 280 -17.10 44.58 -2.63
N SER A 281 -17.85 45.17 -1.68
CA SER A 281 -17.69 44.87 -0.25
C SER A 281 -17.98 43.39 0.06
N ARG A 282 -19.04 42.82 -0.52
CA ARG A 282 -19.36 41.39 -0.35
C ARG A 282 -18.28 40.49 -0.95
N GLU A 283 -17.74 40.88 -2.10
CA GLU A 283 -16.64 40.13 -2.74
C GLU A 283 -15.37 40.18 -1.87
N LEU A 284 -15.06 41.35 -1.29
CA LEU A 284 -13.95 41.51 -0.37
C LEU A 284 -14.10 40.64 0.87
N ASP A 285 -15.28 40.63 1.50
CA ASP A 285 -15.59 39.79 2.68
C ASP A 285 -15.39 38.30 2.37
N HIS A 286 -15.82 37.86 1.19
CA HIS A 286 -15.65 36.47 0.75
C HIS A 286 -14.16 36.12 0.52
N VAL A 287 -13.37 37.03 -0.05
CA VAL A 287 -11.93 36.82 -0.25
C VAL A 287 -11.19 36.83 1.09
N ILE A 288 -11.53 37.75 2.01
CA ILE A 288 -10.97 37.81 3.38
C ILE A 288 -11.24 36.50 4.12
N TYR A 289 -12.48 36.02 4.09
CA TYR A 289 -12.86 34.76 4.72
C TYR A 289 -12.01 33.58 4.20
N ARG A 290 -11.86 33.46 2.88
CA ARG A 290 -11.01 32.40 2.28
C ARG A 290 -9.54 32.55 2.68
N TYR A 291 -9.03 33.77 2.72
CA TYR A 291 -7.66 34.06 3.15
C TYR A 291 -7.43 33.64 4.61
N SER A 292 -8.32 34.04 5.53
CA SER A 292 -8.23 33.68 6.96
C SER A 292 -8.28 32.19 7.21
N MET A 293 -9.18 31.46 6.53
CA MET A 293 -9.27 30.00 6.65
C MET A 293 -7.98 29.30 6.18
N MET A 294 -7.37 29.78 5.10
CA MET A 294 -6.09 29.25 4.60
C MET A 294 -4.92 29.57 5.52
N GLU A 295 -4.86 30.80 6.05
CA GLU A 295 -3.78 31.24 6.94
C GLU A 295 -3.80 30.50 8.29
N ILE A 296 -4.99 30.27 8.86
CA ILE A 296 -5.18 29.44 10.07
C ILE A 296 -4.71 28.00 9.81
N GLY A 297 -5.03 27.45 8.63
CA GLY A 297 -4.57 26.13 8.20
C GLY A 297 -3.05 26.01 8.04
N LEU A 298 -2.34 27.11 7.74
CA LEU A 298 -0.87 27.13 7.69
C LEU A 298 -0.25 27.27 9.09
N LYS A 299 -0.77 28.18 9.92
CA LYS A 299 -0.25 28.42 11.29
C LYS A 299 -0.39 27.18 12.17
N SER A 300 -1.50 26.46 12.06
CA SER A 300 -1.73 25.19 12.78
C SER A 300 -0.72 24.10 12.40
N LYS A 301 -0.39 23.93 11.10
CA LYS A 301 0.64 22.97 10.66
C LYS A 301 2.06 23.38 11.05
N GLU A 302 2.38 24.68 11.12
CA GLU A 302 3.68 25.16 11.62
C GLU A 302 3.86 24.97 13.13
N LEU A 303 2.80 25.21 13.92
CA LEU A 303 2.79 24.96 15.36
C LEU A 303 2.99 23.47 15.68
N LEU A 304 2.33 22.58 14.93
CA LEU A 304 2.52 21.13 15.04
C LEU A 304 3.93 20.67 14.65
N LYS A 305 4.54 21.27 13.61
CA LYS A 305 5.95 21.00 13.25
C LYS A 305 6.94 21.44 14.33
N LYS A 306 6.69 22.58 15.00
CA LYS A 306 7.54 23.05 16.11
C LYS A 306 7.42 22.17 17.35
N GLN A 307 6.24 21.64 17.65
CA GLN A 307 6.04 20.72 18.78
C GLN A 307 6.59 19.30 18.53
N GLY A 308 6.60 18.83 17.27
CA GLY A 308 7.19 17.54 16.90
C GLY A 308 8.72 17.49 17.01
N ASN A 309 9.41 18.63 16.86
CA ASN A 309 10.86 18.73 17.03
C ASN A 309 11.32 18.93 18.49
N SER A 310 10.40 19.10 19.44
CA SER A 310 10.71 19.29 20.87
C SER A 310 10.61 18.03 21.72
N ASN A 311 10.23 16.87 21.16
CA ASN A 311 10.09 15.61 21.91
C ASN A 311 11.18 14.55 21.60
N ILE A 312 12.43 14.98 21.40
CA ILE A 312 13.60 14.09 21.56
C ILE A 312 14.49 14.67 22.64
N LYS A 313 14.13 14.38 23.90
CA LYS A 313 15.03 14.25 25.05
C LYS A 313 14.18 13.92 26.28
N TYR A 314 13.90 12.64 26.46
CA TYR A 314 13.79 12.09 27.81
C TYR A 314 14.70 10.87 27.90
N LYS A 315 15.35 10.80 29.06
CA LYS A 315 16.51 10.00 29.46
C LYS A 315 16.53 8.56 29.00
#